data_AF-A0A452QYN0-F1
#
_entry.id   AF-A0A452QYN0-F1
#
_cell.length_a   1.000
_cell.length_b   1.000
_cell.length_c   1.000
_cell.angle_alpha   90.00
_cell.angle_beta   90.00
_cell.angle_gamma   90.00
#
_symmetry.space_group_name_H-M   'P 1'
#
loop_
_entity.id
_entity.type
_entity.pdbx_description
1 polymer ?
#
loop_
_entity_poly.entity_id
_entity_poly.type
_entity_poly.pdbx_seq_one_letter_code
_entity_poly.pdbx_strand_id
1 'polypeptide(L)'
;MEAGASPEPDTAEVLPQHKFDSGSLEAYLNQHLPGFGAEPEAKLTVTQYRSGQSNPTFHLRKGFRAYVLRKKPPGSLLPKAHKIDREFKVQKALFSVGFPVPKPLLYCSDPSVIGTEFYVMDHVQGRIFRDFTIPGVSPAERSAIYVAMIETLARLHSLNVQSLQLEGYSRGAGYCKRQVSTWTEQYQAAAHQDIPAMNQLSDWLMKNLPDNDNEENLIHGDYKLDNIVFHPTESRVIALLDWELSTIGHPLSDLAHLSLFYFWPRTVPGINQNSYFQENIGIPSLEELISIYCRCRGINSVLPNWNFFLALAYFKMAGIAQGVYSRYLLGNNASENSFLFAKIVQPLAETGLQLSKRTFNSTSPQIDTSQQLFVQSKTGQEVLARVKHFMKQHILPAEKVNARNKGINSIYNCTKTHKIPRNKPNQRGKGSVLRK
;
A
#
# COMPACT_ATOMS: atom_id res chain seq x y z
N MET A 1 -13.01 20.09 17.40
CA MET A 1 -13.51 20.31 16.03
C MET A 1 -13.51 18.95 15.35
N GLU A 2 -14.61 18.54 14.74
CA GLU A 2 -14.74 17.19 14.18
C GLU A 2 -13.93 17.06 12.90
N ALA A 3 -12.80 16.35 12.96
CA ALA A 3 -12.09 15.88 11.77
C ALA A 3 -12.78 14.64 11.16
N GLY A 4 -14.10 14.74 10.96
CA GLY A 4 -14.86 13.75 10.19
C GLY A 4 -14.52 13.88 8.71
N ALA A 5 -14.37 12.75 8.01
CA ALA A 5 -14.15 12.77 6.57
C ALA A 5 -15.34 13.43 5.87
N SER A 6 -15.08 14.51 5.11
CA SER A 6 -16.12 15.17 4.30
C SER A 6 -16.76 14.17 3.34
N PRO A 7 -18.11 14.13 3.22
CA PRO A 7 -18.79 13.23 2.28
C PRO A 7 -18.62 13.66 0.82
N GLU A 8 -18.32 14.93 0.57
CA GLU A 8 -18.03 15.52 -0.74
C GLU A 8 -16.52 15.38 -1.09
N PRO A 9 -16.16 15.06 -2.34
CA PRO A 9 -14.77 14.89 -2.76
C PRO A 9 -14.00 16.22 -2.75
N ASP A 10 -12.78 16.19 -2.21
CA ASP A 10 -11.88 17.36 -2.08
C ASP A 10 -11.40 17.87 -3.46
N THR A 11 -12.23 18.72 -4.03
CA THR A 11 -12.10 19.23 -5.41
C THR A 11 -12.23 20.74 -5.48
N ALA A 12 -11.87 21.28 -6.65
CA ALA A 12 -11.87 22.70 -6.99
C ALA A 12 -12.35 22.89 -8.44
N GLU A 13 -12.47 24.15 -8.87
CA GLU A 13 -12.56 24.45 -10.30
C GLU A 13 -11.33 23.88 -11.04
N VAL A 14 -11.52 23.44 -12.28
CA VAL A 14 -10.43 22.98 -13.14
C VAL A 14 -9.44 24.11 -13.38
N LEU A 15 -8.15 23.86 -13.09
CA LEU A 15 -7.08 24.83 -13.30
C LEU A 15 -7.00 25.23 -14.79
N PRO A 16 -6.71 26.50 -15.14
CA PRO A 16 -6.75 26.97 -16.53
C PRO A 16 -5.94 26.10 -17.51
N GLN A 17 -4.72 25.70 -17.13
CA GLN A 17 -3.85 24.83 -17.92
C GLN A 17 -4.38 23.39 -18.08
N HIS A 18 -5.34 22.98 -17.26
CA HIS A 18 -5.94 21.65 -17.27
C HIS A 18 -7.34 21.61 -17.91
N LYS A 19 -7.90 22.77 -18.33
CA LYS A 19 -9.21 22.83 -18.99
C LYS A 19 -9.19 22.09 -20.33
N PHE A 20 -10.31 21.43 -20.63
CA PHE A 20 -10.57 20.69 -21.86
C PHE A 20 -12.04 20.81 -22.23
N ASP A 21 -12.41 20.42 -23.45
CA ASP A 21 -13.81 20.42 -23.89
C ASP A 21 -14.62 19.30 -23.20
N SER A 22 -15.49 19.70 -22.27
CA SER A 22 -16.38 18.79 -21.57
C SER A 22 -17.51 18.24 -22.45
N GLY A 23 -17.88 18.93 -23.53
CA GLY A 23 -18.88 18.46 -24.50
C GLY A 23 -18.34 17.33 -25.36
N SER A 24 -17.12 17.48 -25.90
CA SER A 24 -16.42 16.40 -26.60
C SER A 24 -16.17 15.18 -25.70
N LEU A 25 -15.79 15.40 -24.43
CA LEU A 25 -15.70 14.32 -23.44
C LEU A 25 -17.06 13.62 -23.24
N GLU A 26 -18.13 14.37 -23.01
CA GLU A 26 -19.46 13.81 -22.76
C GLU A 26 -19.98 13.00 -23.95
N ALA A 27 -19.83 13.50 -25.18
CA ALA A 27 -20.17 12.78 -26.40
C ALA A 27 -19.41 11.44 -26.50
N TYR A 28 -18.09 11.47 -26.28
CA TYR A 28 -17.25 10.28 -26.32
C TYR A 28 -17.63 9.25 -25.24
N LEU A 29 -17.90 9.70 -24.01
CA LEU A 29 -18.30 8.81 -22.91
C LEU A 29 -19.71 8.24 -23.11
N ASN A 30 -20.67 9.01 -23.64
CA ASN A 30 -22.00 8.49 -24.00
C ASN A 30 -21.92 7.35 -25.02
N GLN A 31 -20.96 7.41 -25.97
CA GLN A 31 -20.76 6.39 -27.00
C GLN A 31 -19.96 5.16 -26.50
N HIS A 32 -18.94 5.36 -25.66
CA HIS A 32 -17.95 4.31 -25.34
C HIS A 32 -18.03 3.74 -23.92
N LEU A 33 -18.75 4.39 -22.99
CA LEU A 33 -18.89 3.93 -21.60
C LEU A 33 -20.32 3.41 -21.32
N PRO A 34 -20.53 2.08 -21.22
CA PRO A 34 -21.85 1.50 -21.01
C PRO A 34 -22.61 2.09 -19.82
N GLY A 35 -23.80 2.63 -20.08
CA GLY A 35 -24.67 3.23 -19.08
C GLY A 35 -24.28 4.65 -18.63
N PHE A 36 -23.26 5.29 -19.20
CA PHE A 36 -22.95 6.70 -18.92
C PHE A 36 -24.07 7.64 -19.40
N GLY A 37 -24.63 7.36 -20.57
CA GLY A 37 -25.78 8.07 -21.14
C GLY A 37 -27.16 7.64 -20.60
N ALA A 38 -27.23 6.93 -19.47
CA ALA A 38 -28.51 6.42 -18.92
C ALA A 38 -29.46 7.54 -18.44
N GLU A 39 -28.92 8.71 -18.10
CA GLU A 39 -29.66 9.93 -17.78
C GLU A 39 -29.31 11.01 -18.83
N PRO A 40 -30.01 11.08 -19.98
CA PRO A 40 -29.65 11.99 -21.06
C PRO A 40 -29.87 13.48 -20.72
N GLU A 41 -30.78 13.78 -19.80
CA GLU A 41 -31.05 15.14 -19.31
C GLU A 41 -30.05 15.60 -18.23
N ALA A 42 -29.30 14.68 -17.63
CA ALA A 42 -28.37 15.00 -16.55
C ALA A 42 -27.07 15.58 -17.11
N LYS A 43 -26.83 16.87 -16.84
CA LYS A 43 -25.61 17.57 -17.24
C LYS A 43 -24.36 16.97 -16.59
N LEU A 44 -23.32 16.71 -17.39
CA LEU A 44 -21.99 16.39 -16.87
C LEU A 44 -21.40 17.59 -16.10
N THR A 45 -21.00 17.33 -14.85
CA THR A 45 -20.23 18.26 -14.01
C THR A 45 -18.82 17.72 -13.81
N VAL A 46 -17.82 18.61 -13.93
CA VAL A 46 -16.39 18.30 -13.85
C VAL A 46 -15.73 19.20 -12.82
N THR A 47 -15.09 18.62 -11.81
CA THR A 47 -14.23 19.33 -10.86
C THR A 47 -12.86 18.65 -10.79
N GLN A 48 -11.80 19.37 -10.42
CA GLN A 48 -10.45 18.82 -10.34
C GLN A 48 -10.09 18.51 -8.88
N TYR A 49 -9.47 17.37 -8.60
CA TYR A 49 -8.92 17.10 -7.27
C TYR A 49 -7.74 18.03 -6.95
N ARG A 50 -7.60 18.39 -5.67
CA ARG A 50 -6.47 19.24 -5.21
C ARG A 50 -5.15 18.46 -5.11
N SER A 51 -5.22 17.16 -4.86
CA SER A 51 -4.11 16.20 -4.91
C SER A 51 -3.95 15.59 -6.32
N GLY A 52 -2.88 14.82 -6.54
CA GLY A 52 -2.62 14.16 -7.83
C GLY A 52 -1.98 15.08 -8.88
N GLN A 53 -1.08 15.97 -8.47
CA GLN A 53 -0.46 16.98 -9.35
C GLN A 53 0.42 16.39 -10.47
N SER A 54 0.90 15.15 -10.34
CA SER A 54 1.68 14.46 -11.38
C SER A 54 0.86 14.22 -12.66
N ASN A 55 -0.38 13.71 -12.53
CA ASN A 55 -1.28 13.38 -13.62
C ASN A 55 -2.68 13.94 -13.29
N PRO A 56 -3.13 15.04 -13.95
CA PRO A 56 -4.37 15.72 -13.61
C PRO A 56 -5.56 14.78 -13.46
N THR A 57 -6.17 14.85 -12.27
CA THR A 57 -7.24 13.93 -11.84
C THR A 57 -8.51 14.74 -11.55
N PHE A 58 -9.64 14.26 -12.07
CA PHE A 58 -10.92 14.97 -12.07
C PHE A 58 -12.03 14.08 -11.53
N HIS A 59 -12.93 14.68 -10.77
CA HIS A 59 -14.20 14.09 -10.40
C HIS A 59 -15.23 14.44 -11.49
N LEU A 60 -15.84 13.42 -12.08
CA LEU A 60 -16.93 13.54 -13.03
C LEU A 60 -18.22 13.11 -12.33
N ARG A 61 -19.26 13.94 -12.36
CA ARG A 61 -20.61 13.55 -11.91
C ARG A 61 -21.63 13.80 -13.00
N LYS A 62 -22.40 12.77 -13.34
CA LYS A 62 -23.53 12.81 -14.27
C LYS A 62 -24.69 12.06 -13.64
N GLY A 63 -25.78 12.77 -13.34
CA GLY A 63 -26.90 12.24 -12.59
C GLY A 63 -26.48 11.75 -11.20
N PHE A 64 -26.92 10.55 -10.81
CA PHE A 64 -26.49 9.93 -9.55
C PHE A 64 -25.11 9.24 -9.62
N ARG A 65 -24.45 9.21 -10.79
CA ARG A 65 -23.19 8.49 -10.99
C ARG A 65 -21.98 9.40 -10.87
N ALA A 66 -20.96 8.90 -10.17
CA ALA A 66 -19.67 9.54 -10.00
C ALA A 66 -18.54 8.67 -10.57
N TYR A 67 -17.60 9.31 -11.26
CA TYR A 67 -16.43 8.68 -11.87
C TYR A 67 -15.19 9.53 -11.60
N VAL A 68 -14.02 8.92 -11.74
CA VAL A 68 -12.74 9.64 -11.73
C VAL A 68 -12.11 9.54 -13.11
N LEU A 69 -11.73 10.68 -13.70
CA LEU A 69 -10.94 10.75 -14.92
C LEU A 69 -9.51 11.15 -14.56
N ARG A 70 -8.52 10.41 -15.05
CA ARG A 70 -7.10 10.75 -14.93
C ARG A 70 -6.52 10.90 -16.34
N LYS A 71 -5.89 12.04 -16.62
CA LYS A 71 -5.34 12.34 -17.94
C LYS A 71 -3.86 12.71 -17.88
N LYS A 72 -3.21 12.64 -19.03
CA LYS A 72 -1.84 13.09 -19.22
C LYS A 72 -1.75 14.62 -19.03
N PRO A 73 -0.69 15.18 -18.41
CA PRO A 73 -0.49 16.62 -18.39
C PRO A 73 -0.40 17.20 -19.82
N PRO A 74 -0.76 18.47 -20.02
CA PRO A 74 -0.57 19.16 -21.29
C PRO A 74 0.91 19.43 -21.58
N GLY A 75 1.23 19.73 -22.85
CA GLY A 75 2.55 20.23 -23.26
C GLY A 75 3.57 19.15 -23.64
N SER A 76 4.82 19.59 -23.83
CA SER A 76 5.93 18.69 -24.17
C SER A 76 6.46 18.01 -22.90
N LEU A 77 6.33 16.69 -22.84
CA LEU A 77 6.68 15.89 -21.66
C LEU A 77 7.97 15.10 -21.87
N LEU A 78 8.73 14.89 -20.80
CA LEU A 78 9.95 14.10 -20.84
C LEU A 78 9.67 12.67 -21.31
N PRO A 79 10.54 12.07 -22.16
CA PRO A 79 10.37 10.70 -22.60
C PRO A 79 10.19 9.72 -21.43
N LYS A 80 9.13 8.89 -21.51
CA LYS A 80 8.73 7.88 -20.50
C LYS A 80 8.07 8.43 -19.22
N ALA A 81 7.87 9.75 -19.08
CA ALA A 81 7.02 10.30 -18.01
C ALA A 81 5.52 10.12 -18.32
N HIS A 82 4.66 10.23 -17.30
CA HIS A 82 3.19 10.29 -17.41
C HIS A 82 2.54 9.15 -18.23
N LYS A 83 2.94 7.91 -17.93
CA LYS A 83 2.46 6.68 -18.58
C LYS A 83 1.13 6.20 -18.01
N ILE A 84 0.07 6.97 -18.22
CA ILE A 84 -1.29 6.63 -17.75
C ILE A 84 -1.84 5.35 -18.40
N ASP A 85 -1.29 4.93 -19.55
CA ASP A 85 -1.54 3.64 -20.19
C ASP A 85 -1.15 2.46 -19.29
N ARG A 86 0.01 2.57 -18.62
CA ARG A 86 0.51 1.58 -17.66
C ARG A 86 -0.34 1.55 -16.40
N GLU A 87 -0.77 2.71 -15.91
CA GLU A 87 -1.66 2.82 -14.75
C GLU A 87 -3.01 2.13 -15.00
N PHE A 88 -3.60 2.36 -16.18
CA PHE A 88 -4.83 1.68 -16.57
C PHE A 88 -4.62 0.17 -16.74
N LYS A 89 -3.52 -0.26 -17.38
CA LYS A 89 -3.20 -1.70 -17.59
C LYS A 89 -3.05 -2.44 -16.26
N VAL A 90 -2.32 -1.88 -15.29
CA VAL A 90 -2.11 -2.54 -13.99
C VAL A 90 -3.40 -2.59 -13.16
N GLN A 91 -4.17 -1.50 -13.09
CA GLN A 91 -5.48 -1.50 -12.41
C GLN A 91 -6.44 -2.51 -13.04
N LYS A 92 -6.44 -2.66 -14.37
CA LYS A 92 -7.30 -3.64 -15.06
C LYS A 92 -6.93 -5.09 -14.73
N ALA A 93 -5.64 -5.39 -14.65
CA ALA A 93 -5.15 -6.71 -14.24
C ALA A 93 -5.41 -7.02 -12.75
N LEU A 94 -5.33 -6.00 -11.89
CA LEU A 94 -5.63 -6.13 -10.45
C LEU A 94 -7.12 -6.32 -10.19
N PHE A 95 -7.97 -5.55 -10.86
CA PHE A 95 -9.42 -5.66 -10.73
C PHE A 95 -9.92 -7.04 -11.20
N SER A 96 -9.36 -7.61 -12.28
CA SER A 96 -9.78 -8.93 -12.78
C SER A 96 -9.46 -10.09 -11.82
N VAL A 97 -8.47 -9.94 -10.93
CA VAL A 97 -8.17 -10.89 -9.84
C VAL A 97 -8.79 -10.49 -8.50
N GLY A 98 -9.71 -9.53 -8.50
CA GLY A 98 -10.45 -9.07 -7.32
C GLY A 98 -9.58 -8.36 -6.27
N PHE A 99 -8.42 -7.82 -6.66
CA PHE A 99 -7.60 -6.98 -5.78
C PHE A 99 -8.24 -5.58 -5.66
N PRO A 100 -8.26 -4.94 -4.48
CA PRO A 100 -8.98 -3.68 -4.26
C PRO A 100 -8.30 -2.51 -4.97
N VAL A 101 -8.81 -2.16 -6.15
CA VAL A 101 -8.51 -0.93 -6.91
C VAL A 101 -9.83 -0.33 -7.41
N PRO A 102 -9.87 0.97 -7.75
CA PRO A 102 -11.02 1.52 -8.46
C PRO A 102 -11.23 0.74 -9.76
N LYS A 103 -12.48 0.43 -10.10
CA LYS A 103 -12.79 -0.33 -11.32
C LYS A 103 -12.39 0.49 -12.54
N PRO A 104 -11.43 0.03 -13.37
CA PRO A 104 -11.09 0.72 -14.61
C PRO A 104 -12.21 0.50 -15.63
N LEU A 105 -12.74 1.58 -16.18
CA LEU A 105 -13.92 1.56 -17.05
C LEU A 105 -13.54 1.73 -18.52
N LEU A 106 -12.73 2.73 -18.84
CA LEU A 106 -12.41 3.14 -20.20
C LEU A 106 -11.02 3.76 -20.27
N TYR A 107 -10.29 3.52 -21.35
CA TYR A 107 -9.05 4.23 -21.69
C TYR A 107 -9.17 4.74 -23.12
N CYS A 108 -8.78 6.01 -23.32
CA CYS A 108 -8.76 6.69 -24.60
C CYS A 108 -7.32 7.13 -24.90
N SER A 109 -6.71 6.49 -25.89
CA SER A 109 -5.39 6.86 -26.41
C SER A 109 -5.44 7.97 -27.45
N ASP A 110 -6.63 8.38 -27.90
CA ASP A 110 -6.80 9.44 -28.89
C ASP A 110 -6.78 10.83 -28.22
N PRO A 111 -5.75 11.66 -28.46
CA PRO A 111 -5.70 13.01 -27.92
C PRO A 111 -6.69 13.96 -28.62
N SER A 112 -7.32 13.60 -29.74
CA SER A 112 -8.29 14.47 -30.43
C SER A 112 -9.52 14.78 -29.57
N VAL A 113 -9.87 13.89 -28.63
CA VAL A 113 -11.09 13.96 -27.82
C VAL A 113 -11.05 15.06 -26.75
N ILE A 114 -9.94 15.19 -26.00
CA ILE A 114 -9.76 16.21 -24.95
C ILE A 114 -8.35 16.84 -24.91
N GLY A 115 -7.61 16.79 -26.01
CA GLY A 115 -6.23 17.29 -26.15
C GLY A 115 -5.13 16.36 -25.60
N THR A 116 -5.48 15.33 -24.82
CA THR A 116 -4.54 14.38 -24.22
C THR A 116 -5.19 13.01 -24.02
N GLU A 117 -4.38 11.95 -24.02
CA GLU A 117 -4.77 10.62 -23.53
C GLU A 117 -5.39 10.71 -22.12
N PHE A 118 -6.38 9.85 -21.84
CA PHE A 118 -7.02 9.74 -20.52
C PHE A 118 -7.59 8.34 -20.24
N TYR A 119 -7.84 8.05 -18.98
CA TYR A 119 -8.67 6.93 -18.57
C TYR A 119 -9.74 7.35 -17.55
N VAL A 120 -10.81 6.56 -17.46
CA VAL A 120 -11.92 6.73 -16.51
C VAL A 120 -12.07 5.47 -15.66
N MET A 121 -12.36 5.67 -14.37
CA MET A 121 -12.60 4.62 -13.39
C MET A 121 -13.80 4.97 -12.48
N ASP A 122 -14.37 3.97 -11.80
CA ASP A 122 -15.42 4.21 -10.79
C ASP A 122 -14.90 5.13 -9.67
N HIS A 123 -15.75 6.05 -9.17
CA HIS A 123 -15.46 6.81 -7.96
C HIS A 123 -15.71 5.95 -6.71
N VAL A 124 -14.64 5.58 -6.01
CA VAL A 124 -14.73 4.78 -4.77
C VAL A 124 -14.90 5.70 -3.57
N GLN A 125 -16.13 5.83 -3.08
CA GLN A 125 -16.43 6.64 -1.89
C GLN A 125 -16.00 5.91 -0.60
N GLY A 126 -15.14 6.54 0.20
CA GLY A 126 -14.59 5.99 1.43
C GLY A 126 -13.73 6.97 2.21
N ARG A 127 -13.06 6.47 3.25
CA ARG A 127 -12.18 7.26 4.12
C ARG A 127 -10.75 7.24 3.59
N ILE A 128 -10.13 8.40 3.45
CA ILE A 128 -8.70 8.54 3.16
C ILE A 128 -8.06 9.27 4.34
N PHE A 129 -7.09 8.62 4.99
CA PHE A 129 -6.35 9.20 6.11
C PHE A 129 -5.04 9.79 5.60
N ARG A 130 -4.80 11.08 5.90
CA ARG A 130 -3.56 11.79 5.53
C ARG A 130 -2.62 11.99 6.70
N ASP A 131 -3.17 12.02 7.90
CA ASP A 131 -2.44 12.02 9.16
C ASP A 131 -2.24 10.57 9.61
N PHE A 132 -0.99 10.18 9.84
CA PHE A 132 -0.60 8.82 10.21
C PHE A 132 -0.86 8.55 11.71
N THR A 133 -1.07 9.57 12.53
CA THR A 133 -1.62 9.38 13.89
C THR A 133 -3.07 8.89 13.83
N ILE A 134 -3.76 9.06 12.70
CA ILE A 134 -5.18 8.75 12.50
C ILE A 134 -6.02 9.34 13.65
N PRO A 135 -6.19 10.67 13.70
CA PRO A 135 -6.98 11.32 14.75
C PRO A 135 -8.47 10.98 14.59
N GLY A 136 -9.21 11.00 15.71
CA GLY A 136 -10.66 10.78 15.71
C GLY A 136 -11.13 9.31 15.67
N VAL A 137 -10.24 8.32 15.60
CA VAL A 137 -10.59 6.89 15.73
C VAL A 137 -10.12 6.31 17.07
N SER A 138 -10.71 5.19 17.49
CA SER A 138 -10.26 4.47 18.69
C SER A 138 -8.91 3.78 18.49
N PRO A 139 -8.10 3.52 19.53
CA PRO A 139 -6.85 2.77 19.42
C PRO A 139 -7.00 1.38 18.78
N ALA A 140 -8.13 0.69 19.02
CA ALA A 140 -8.39 -0.61 18.42
C ALA A 140 -8.69 -0.51 16.92
N GLU A 141 -9.44 0.52 16.51
CA GLU A 141 -9.70 0.82 15.09
C GLU A 141 -8.43 1.25 14.37
N ARG A 142 -7.60 2.08 15.01
CA ARG A 142 -6.27 2.48 14.52
C ARG A 142 -5.39 1.26 14.24
N SER A 143 -5.30 0.31 15.19
CA SER A 143 -4.59 -0.95 14.98
C SER A 143 -5.16 -1.71 13.78
N ALA A 144 -6.49 -1.82 13.67
CA ALA A 144 -7.14 -2.54 12.58
C ALA A 144 -6.91 -1.88 11.20
N ILE A 145 -6.86 -0.55 11.12
CA ILE A 145 -6.52 0.19 9.89
C ILE A 145 -5.09 -0.13 9.45
N TYR A 146 -4.12 -0.08 10.36
CA TYR A 146 -2.73 -0.45 10.07
C TYR A 146 -2.56 -1.93 9.71
N VAL A 147 -3.34 -2.83 10.32
CA VAL A 147 -3.40 -4.26 9.96
C VAL A 147 -3.94 -4.43 8.53
N ALA A 148 -5.09 -3.85 8.20
CA ALA A 148 -5.68 -3.96 6.87
C ALA A 148 -4.79 -3.36 5.77
N MET A 149 -4.04 -2.31 6.09
CA MET A 149 -2.99 -1.75 5.23
C MET A 149 -1.88 -2.78 4.97
N ILE A 150 -1.26 -3.34 6.01
CA ILE A 150 -0.14 -4.28 5.80
C ILE A 150 -0.58 -5.61 5.16
N GLU A 151 -1.79 -6.08 5.45
CA GLU A 151 -2.40 -7.25 4.80
C GLU A 151 -2.66 -7.01 3.31
N THR A 152 -3.09 -5.80 2.93
CA THR A 152 -3.27 -5.41 1.53
C THR A 152 -1.94 -5.38 0.77
N LEU A 153 -0.86 -4.88 1.40
CA LEU A 153 0.48 -4.92 0.82
C LEU A 153 1.00 -6.35 0.65
N ALA A 154 0.80 -7.20 1.66
CA ALA A 154 1.15 -8.61 1.56
C ALA A 154 0.36 -9.32 0.44
N ARG A 155 -0.94 -9.02 0.32
CA ARG A 155 -1.78 -9.55 -0.76
C ARG A 155 -1.28 -9.13 -2.14
N LEU A 156 -0.87 -7.86 -2.32
CA LEU A 156 -0.33 -7.34 -3.58
C LEU A 156 0.93 -8.12 -3.99
N HIS A 157 1.89 -8.23 -3.07
CA HIS A 157 3.15 -8.91 -3.35
C HIS A 157 3.02 -10.43 -3.47
N SER A 158 1.92 -11.03 -2.99
CA SER A 158 1.60 -12.45 -3.20
C SER A 158 0.95 -12.77 -4.56
N LEU A 159 0.62 -11.76 -5.39
CA LEU A 159 0.05 -12.01 -6.72
C LEU A 159 1.09 -12.63 -7.67
N ASN A 160 0.68 -13.65 -8.43
CA ASN A 160 1.50 -14.20 -9.51
C ASN A 160 1.52 -13.23 -10.71
N VAL A 161 2.61 -12.48 -10.84
CA VAL A 161 2.83 -11.51 -11.93
C VAL A 161 2.62 -12.11 -13.31
N GLN A 162 3.01 -13.37 -13.53
CA GLN A 162 2.87 -14.05 -14.83
C GLN A 162 1.39 -14.23 -15.21
N SER A 163 0.49 -14.42 -14.24
CA SER A 163 -0.95 -14.52 -14.49
C SER A 163 -1.64 -13.17 -14.74
N LEU A 164 -1.01 -12.04 -14.40
CA LEU A 164 -1.59 -10.70 -14.55
C LEU A 164 -1.51 -10.14 -15.98
N GLN A 165 -0.90 -10.86 -16.93
CA GLN A 165 -0.74 -10.43 -18.34
C GLN A 165 -0.06 -9.04 -18.49
N LEU A 166 0.82 -8.70 -17.54
CA LEU A 166 1.59 -7.44 -17.50
C LEU A 166 2.84 -7.51 -18.39
N GLU A 167 2.65 -7.91 -19.65
CA GLU A 167 3.70 -7.89 -20.67
C GLU A 167 4.28 -6.47 -20.84
N GLY A 168 5.60 -6.37 -21.01
CA GLY A 168 6.35 -5.11 -21.10
C GLY A 168 6.44 -4.31 -19.80
N TYR A 169 5.97 -4.86 -18.68
CA TYR A 169 5.91 -4.15 -17.40
C TYR A 169 7.17 -4.33 -16.54
N SER A 170 7.79 -5.52 -16.58
CA SER A 170 9.11 -5.79 -15.97
C SER A 170 10.27 -5.26 -16.83
N ARG A 171 11.42 -5.08 -16.19
CA ARG A 171 12.75 -4.91 -16.83
C ARG A 171 13.72 -6.06 -16.49
N GLY A 172 13.20 -7.18 -15.99
CA GLY A 172 13.97 -8.34 -15.53
C GLY A 172 14.66 -8.13 -14.18
N ALA A 173 15.48 -9.10 -13.78
CA ALA A 173 16.36 -9.06 -12.61
C ALA A 173 17.24 -7.79 -12.52
N GLY A 174 17.71 -7.46 -11.31
CA GLY A 174 18.53 -6.28 -11.05
C GLY A 174 17.72 -5.03 -10.66
N TYR A 175 16.61 -5.20 -9.92
CA TYR A 175 15.75 -4.10 -9.51
C TYR A 175 16.46 -3.11 -8.59
N CYS A 176 17.07 -3.59 -7.50
CA CYS A 176 17.79 -2.80 -6.52
C CYS A 176 18.92 -2.02 -7.17
N LYS A 177 19.76 -2.68 -7.98
CA LYS A 177 20.85 -1.99 -8.70
C LYS A 177 20.33 -0.86 -9.59
N ARG A 178 19.27 -1.12 -10.38
CA ARG A 178 18.65 -0.08 -11.22
C ARG A 178 18.06 1.06 -10.40
N GLN A 179 17.42 0.79 -9.27
CA GLN A 179 16.89 1.85 -8.40
C GLN A 179 18.02 2.76 -7.91
N VAL A 180 19.10 2.19 -7.36
CA VAL A 180 20.23 3.01 -6.88
C VAL A 180 20.79 3.87 -8.02
N SER A 181 21.17 3.28 -9.16
CA SER A 181 21.69 4.04 -10.30
C SER A 181 20.72 5.13 -10.79
N THR A 182 19.43 4.83 -10.91
CA THR A 182 18.42 5.81 -11.36
C THR A 182 18.31 7.00 -10.40
N TRP A 183 18.28 6.75 -9.09
CA TRP A 183 18.16 7.82 -8.09
C TRP A 183 19.47 8.61 -7.94
N THR A 184 20.64 7.98 -8.13
CA THR A 184 21.94 8.68 -8.23
C THR A 184 21.97 9.63 -9.43
N GLU A 185 21.62 9.15 -10.63
CA GLU A 185 21.57 9.96 -11.86
C GLU A 185 20.58 11.14 -11.72
N GLN A 186 19.37 10.87 -11.20
CA GLN A 186 18.36 11.92 -11.00
C GLN A 186 18.77 12.94 -9.94
N TYR A 187 19.40 12.51 -8.84
CA TYR A 187 19.93 13.43 -7.84
C TYR A 187 21.02 14.31 -8.43
N GLN A 188 22.01 13.73 -9.13
CA GLN A 188 23.12 14.45 -9.74
C GLN A 188 22.64 15.48 -10.77
N ALA A 189 21.66 15.11 -11.63
CA ALA A 189 21.08 16.02 -12.61
C ALA A 189 20.27 17.18 -11.99
N ALA A 190 19.79 17.03 -10.75
CA ALA A 190 18.99 18.02 -10.03
C ALA A 190 19.79 18.77 -8.93
N ALA A 191 21.03 18.37 -8.65
CA ALA A 191 21.87 18.94 -7.60
C ALA A 191 22.35 20.35 -7.98
N HIS A 192 22.28 21.27 -7.02
CA HIS A 192 22.73 22.66 -7.15
C HIS A 192 23.74 23.06 -6.05
N GLN A 193 23.90 22.20 -5.03
CA GLN A 193 24.87 22.30 -3.95
C GLN A 193 25.31 20.88 -3.60
N ASP A 194 26.50 20.73 -3.03
CA ASP A 194 26.92 19.41 -2.53
C ASP A 194 26.18 19.05 -1.23
N ILE A 195 25.75 17.80 -1.13
CA ILE A 195 25.18 17.21 0.09
C ILE A 195 25.96 15.91 0.32
N PRO A 196 27.05 15.93 1.10
CA PRO A 196 27.93 14.77 1.29
C PRO A 196 27.19 13.50 1.73
N ALA A 197 26.10 13.64 2.50
CA ALA A 197 25.24 12.54 2.90
C ALA A 197 24.57 11.81 1.73
N MET A 198 24.16 12.51 0.65
CA MET A 198 23.59 11.87 -0.54
C MET A 198 24.65 11.06 -1.30
N ASN A 199 25.86 11.60 -1.46
CA ASN A 199 26.95 10.92 -2.13
C ASN A 199 27.36 9.66 -1.35
N GLN A 200 27.54 9.78 -0.03
CA GLN A 200 27.86 8.66 0.86
C GLN A 200 26.75 7.59 0.87
N LEU A 201 25.47 7.98 0.81
CA LEU A 201 24.34 7.05 0.78
C LEU A 201 24.27 6.28 -0.54
N SER A 202 24.43 6.98 -1.67
CA SER A 202 24.56 6.39 -3.01
C SER A 202 25.70 5.36 -3.05
N ASP A 203 26.89 5.74 -2.57
CA ASP A 203 28.08 4.90 -2.50
C ASP A 203 27.85 3.65 -1.64
N TRP A 204 27.25 3.82 -0.46
CA TRP A 204 26.96 2.72 0.43
C TRP A 204 25.96 1.75 -0.21
N LEU A 205 24.88 2.26 -0.82
CA LEU A 205 23.88 1.44 -1.50
C LEU A 205 24.49 0.63 -2.65
N MET A 206 25.31 1.26 -3.50
CA MET A 206 25.99 0.54 -4.61
C MET A 206 26.94 -0.56 -4.12
N LYS A 207 27.55 -0.39 -2.94
CA LYS A 207 28.48 -1.37 -2.32
C LYS A 207 27.78 -2.46 -1.50
N ASN A 208 26.50 -2.30 -1.17
CA ASN A 208 25.72 -3.20 -0.30
C ASN A 208 24.44 -3.70 -1.01
N LEU A 209 24.48 -3.87 -2.33
CA LEU A 209 23.39 -4.46 -3.10
C LEU A 209 23.10 -5.90 -2.59
N PRO A 210 21.82 -6.32 -2.50
CA PRO A 210 21.47 -7.70 -2.16
C PRO A 210 22.11 -8.72 -3.13
N ASP A 211 22.70 -9.80 -2.59
CA ASP A 211 23.31 -10.88 -3.39
C ASP A 211 22.35 -11.51 -4.41
N ASN A 212 21.05 -11.49 -4.11
CA ASN A 212 19.98 -12.04 -4.95
C ASN A 212 18.92 -10.98 -5.29
N ASP A 213 19.22 -10.11 -6.25
CA ASP A 213 18.33 -9.06 -6.77
C ASP A 213 17.40 -9.58 -7.91
N ASN A 214 16.81 -10.77 -7.70
CA ASN A 214 16.01 -11.50 -8.69
C ASN A 214 14.50 -11.60 -8.34
N GLU A 215 14.03 -11.00 -7.24
CA GLU A 215 12.60 -10.98 -6.93
C GLU A 215 11.82 -10.11 -7.94
N GLU A 216 10.83 -10.72 -8.58
CA GLU A 216 9.96 -10.10 -9.60
C GLU A 216 8.50 -10.08 -9.14
N ASN A 217 8.22 -9.31 -8.08
CA ASN A 217 6.86 -9.08 -7.60
C ASN A 217 6.30 -7.77 -8.19
N LEU A 218 4.98 -7.69 -8.35
CA LEU A 218 4.33 -6.42 -8.63
C LEU A 218 4.42 -5.54 -7.38
N ILE A 219 5.06 -4.38 -7.51
CA ILE A 219 5.15 -3.36 -6.45
C ILE A 219 4.39 -2.10 -6.87
N HIS A 220 3.78 -1.46 -5.88
CA HIS A 220 3.07 -0.19 -6.00
C HIS A 220 4.02 0.98 -6.28
N GLY A 221 5.19 1.00 -5.63
CA GLY A 221 6.18 2.04 -5.78
C GLY A 221 5.91 3.31 -4.97
N ASP A 222 4.67 3.58 -4.54
CA ASP A 222 4.33 4.66 -3.59
C ASP A 222 3.30 4.18 -2.55
N TYR A 223 3.63 3.12 -1.82
CA TYR A 223 2.69 2.51 -0.88
C TYR A 223 2.63 3.27 0.46
N LYS A 224 1.59 4.08 0.64
CA LYS A 224 1.41 4.98 1.81
C LYS A 224 -0.06 5.21 2.14
N LEU A 225 -0.34 5.73 3.34
CA LEU A 225 -1.67 5.77 3.94
C LEU A 225 -2.69 6.62 3.14
N ASP A 226 -2.25 7.74 2.59
CA ASP A 226 -3.06 8.68 1.81
C ASP A 226 -3.37 8.20 0.38
N ASN A 227 -2.70 7.14 -0.08
CA ASN A 227 -3.02 6.44 -1.32
C ASN A 227 -4.04 5.30 -1.11
N ILE A 228 -4.64 5.15 0.09
CA ILE A 228 -5.56 4.05 0.42
C ILE A 228 -6.94 4.59 0.78
N VAL A 229 -7.96 4.06 0.11
CA VAL A 229 -9.36 4.25 0.48
C VAL A 229 -9.80 3.10 1.37
N PHE A 230 -10.17 3.44 2.60
CA PHE A 230 -10.82 2.54 3.55
C PHE A 230 -12.34 2.62 3.45
N HIS A 231 -13.04 1.57 3.84
CA HIS A 231 -14.50 1.56 3.89
C HIS A 231 -15.04 2.71 4.77
N PRO A 232 -16.18 3.35 4.44
CA PRO A 232 -16.78 4.43 5.23
C PRO A 232 -16.91 4.15 6.73
N THR A 233 -17.18 2.90 7.11
CA THR A 233 -17.48 2.49 8.49
C THR A 233 -16.65 1.31 9.00
N GLU A 234 -15.81 0.70 8.18
CA GLU A 234 -15.05 -0.52 8.55
C GLU A 234 -13.55 -0.31 8.35
N SER A 235 -12.73 -0.99 9.15
CA SER A 235 -11.27 -1.00 9.02
C SER A 235 -10.80 -1.99 7.96
N ARG A 236 -11.26 -1.81 6.71
CA ARG A 236 -10.80 -2.59 5.54
C ARG A 236 -10.52 -1.69 4.36
N VAL A 237 -9.51 -2.06 3.57
CA VAL A 237 -9.19 -1.39 2.31
C VAL A 237 -10.22 -1.75 1.25
N ILE A 238 -10.70 -0.75 0.52
CA ILE A 238 -11.62 -0.90 -0.61
C ILE A 238 -11.02 -0.44 -1.95
N ALA A 239 -10.00 0.43 -1.92
CA ALA A 239 -9.18 0.73 -3.09
C ALA A 239 -7.76 1.17 -2.71
N LEU A 240 -6.77 0.68 -3.45
CA LEU A 240 -5.41 1.21 -3.50
C LEU A 240 -5.27 2.11 -4.74
N LEU A 241 -4.86 3.35 -4.53
CA LEU A 241 -4.80 4.44 -5.50
C LEU A 241 -3.35 4.77 -5.90
N ASP A 242 -3.22 5.50 -7.00
CA ASP A 242 -1.99 6.10 -7.51
C ASP A 242 -0.87 5.14 -7.94
N TRP A 243 -1.16 4.39 -8.99
CA TRP A 243 -0.27 3.40 -9.60
C TRP A 243 0.84 4.01 -10.47
N GLU A 244 1.14 5.31 -10.40
CA GLU A 244 2.06 5.96 -11.35
C GLU A 244 3.52 5.46 -11.26
N LEU A 245 3.97 5.05 -10.07
CA LEU A 245 5.33 4.52 -9.83
C LEU A 245 5.42 2.98 -9.90
N SER A 246 4.33 2.30 -10.25
CA SER A 246 4.24 0.85 -10.14
C SER A 246 5.01 0.10 -11.26
N THR A 247 5.62 -1.02 -10.86
CA THR A 247 6.57 -1.80 -11.68
C THR A 247 6.68 -3.22 -11.15
N ILE A 248 7.36 -4.10 -11.88
CA ILE A 248 7.90 -5.33 -11.30
C ILE A 248 9.23 -5.01 -10.61
N GLY A 249 9.45 -5.57 -9.41
CA GLY A 249 10.62 -5.32 -8.59
C GLY A 249 10.59 -6.03 -7.24
N HIS A 250 11.50 -5.62 -6.35
CA HIS A 250 11.70 -6.28 -5.06
C HIS A 250 10.66 -5.80 -4.02
N PRO A 251 9.83 -6.69 -3.45
CA PRO A 251 8.67 -6.31 -2.62
C PRO A 251 9.04 -5.61 -1.30
N LEU A 252 10.25 -5.83 -0.78
CA LEU A 252 10.75 -5.10 0.39
C LEU A 252 10.92 -3.59 0.16
N SER A 253 10.96 -3.11 -1.10
CA SER A 253 11.04 -1.68 -1.38
C SER A 253 9.77 -0.93 -0.95
N ASP A 254 8.58 -1.51 -1.17
CA ASP A 254 7.33 -0.89 -0.73
C ASP A 254 7.14 -1.04 0.80
N LEU A 255 7.59 -2.15 1.38
CA LEU A 255 7.58 -2.33 2.83
C LEU A 255 8.48 -1.30 3.54
N ALA A 256 9.64 -1.00 2.96
CA ALA A 256 10.53 0.05 3.46
C ALA A 256 9.95 1.46 3.24
N HIS A 257 9.29 1.71 2.10
CA HIS A 257 8.58 2.97 1.85
C HIS A 257 7.45 3.20 2.86
N LEU A 258 6.68 2.17 3.21
CA LEU A 258 5.70 2.21 4.30
C LEU A 258 6.34 2.55 5.66
N SER A 259 7.56 2.07 5.90
CA SER A 259 8.25 2.30 7.18
C SER A 259 8.77 3.73 7.39
N LEU A 260 8.78 4.58 6.35
CA LEU A 260 9.26 5.98 6.41
C LEU A 260 8.62 6.79 7.54
N PHE A 261 7.37 6.46 7.90
CA PHE A 261 6.65 7.06 9.03
C PHE A 261 7.39 6.92 10.37
N TYR A 262 7.92 5.72 10.67
CA TYR A 262 8.51 5.39 11.96
C TYR A 262 9.87 6.06 12.21
N PHE A 263 10.59 6.40 11.15
CA PHE A 263 11.92 7.01 11.23
C PHE A 263 11.96 8.38 10.52
N TRP A 264 10.81 9.04 10.34
CA TRP A 264 10.78 10.36 9.69
C TRP A 264 11.64 11.37 10.47
N PRO A 265 12.51 12.17 9.81
CA PRO A 265 13.42 13.06 10.51
C PRO A 265 12.64 14.12 11.29
N ARG A 266 12.88 14.24 12.60
CA ARG A 266 12.18 15.22 13.48
C ARG A 266 12.44 16.68 13.08
N THR A 267 13.52 16.93 12.35
CA THR A 267 13.90 18.25 11.80
C THR A 267 13.14 18.62 10.52
N VAL A 268 12.39 17.68 9.92
CA VAL A 268 11.64 17.90 8.69
C VAL A 268 10.16 18.12 9.00
N PRO A 269 9.59 19.30 8.69
CA PRO A 269 8.15 19.51 8.71
C PRO A 269 7.46 18.48 7.82
N GLY A 270 6.58 17.68 8.41
CA GLY A 270 5.93 16.57 7.73
C GLY A 270 5.10 15.74 8.68
N ILE A 271 5.17 14.43 8.49
CA ILE A 271 4.17 13.43 8.90
C ILE A 271 3.88 13.38 10.42
N ASN A 272 4.80 13.86 11.26
CA ASN A 272 4.72 13.76 12.73
C ASN A 272 4.68 15.11 13.47
N GLN A 273 4.37 16.23 12.81
CA GLN A 273 4.43 17.55 13.46
C GLN A 273 3.53 17.72 14.69
N ASN A 274 2.41 16.99 14.75
CA ASN A 274 1.46 17.06 15.86
C ASN A 274 1.48 15.84 16.79
N SER A 275 2.40 14.88 16.61
CA SER A 275 2.35 13.59 17.32
C SER A 275 2.65 13.73 18.83
N TYR A 276 1.66 14.17 19.60
CA TYR A 276 1.65 14.05 21.07
C TYR A 276 1.62 12.56 21.42
N PHE A 277 2.36 12.14 22.46
CA PHE A 277 2.51 10.73 22.82
C PHE A 277 1.19 9.97 23.05
N GLN A 278 0.09 10.68 23.37
CA GLN A 278 -1.25 10.11 23.52
C GLN A 278 -1.87 9.67 22.19
N GLU A 279 -1.52 10.30 21.07
CA GLU A 279 -2.11 10.03 19.76
C GLU A 279 -1.52 8.79 19.08
N ASN A 280 -0.36 8.30 19.54
CA ASN A 280 0.28 7.09 19.01
C ASN A 280 -0.26 5.77 19.63
N ILE A 281 -1.19 5.84 20.58
CA ILE A 281 -1.76 4.64 21.22
C ILE A 281 -2.58 3.84 20.18
N GLY A 282 -2.23 2.57 19.97
CA GLY A 282 -2.89 1.73 18.96
C GLY A 282 -2.30 1.85 17.54
N ILE A 283 -1.16 2.54 17.37
CA ILE A 283 -0.31 2.30 16.19
C ILE A 283 0.55 1.06 16.50
N PRO A 284 0.53 0.00 15.68
CA PRO A 284 1.43 -1.14 15.87
C PRO A 284 2.90 -0.74 15.73
N SER A 285 3.81 -1.50 16.34
CA SER A 285 5.24 -1.37 16.02
C SER A 285 5.54 -1.81 14.59
N LEU A 286 6.64 -1.31 14.02
CA LEU A 286 7.11 -1.75 12.70
C LEU A 286 7.39 -3.27 12.70
N GLU A 287 7.93 -3.79 13.80
CA GLU A 287 8.19 -5.21 14.01
C GLU A 287 6.90 -6.06 14.02
N GLU A 288 5.80 -5.56 14.60
CA GLU A 288 4.48 -6.20 14.52
C GLU A 288 3.93 -6.19 13.08
N LEU A 289 4.05 -5.07 12.36
CA LEU A 289 3.65 -5.00 10.94
C LEU A 289 4.47 -5.95 10.07
N ILE A 290 5.79 -6.01 10.23
CA ILE A 290 6.66 -6.96 9.53
C ILE A 290 6.24 -8.40 9.85
N SER A 291 5.91 -8.72 11.11
CA SER A 291 5.43 -10.06 11.50
C SER A 291 4.12 -10.44 10.79
N ILE A 292 3.17 -9.51 10.68
CA ILE A 292 1.90 -9.71 9.95
C ILE A 292 2.18 -9.89 8.46
N TYR A 293 2.95 -8.98 7.85
CA TYR A 293 3.34 -9.06 6.44
C TYR A 293 3.94 -10.41 6.08
N CYS A 294 4.94 -10.87 6.86
CA CYS A 294 5.62 -12.13 6.60
C CYS A 294 4.68 -13.33 6.73
N ARG A 295 3.77 -13.32 7.72
CA ARG A 295 2.74 -14.36 7.91
C ARG A 295 1.77 -14.41 6.73
N CYS A 296 1.28 -13.25 6.25
CA CYS A 296 0.37 -13.16 5.10
C CYS A 296 1.04 -13.55 3.77
N ARG A 297 2.36 -13.31 3.64
CA ARG A 297 3.18 -13.77 2.50
C ARG A 297 3.60 -15.24 2.59
N GLY A 298 3.54 -15.86 3.77
CA GLY A 298 4.09 -17.20 4.02
C GLY A 298 5.63 -17.27 4.03
N ILE A 299 6.31 -16.17 4.35
CA ILE A 299 7.78 -16.05 4.35
C ILE A 299 8.35 -15.93 5.77
N ASN A 300 9.68 -16.04 5.89
CA ASN A 300 10.38 -15.87 7.17
C ASN A 300 10.27 -14.41 7.68
N SER A 301 10.10 -14.23 9.00
CA SER A 301 10.10 -12.92 9.64
C SER A 301 11.47 -12.24 9.68
N VAL A 302 12.55 -12.98 9.45
CA VAL A 302 13.89 -12.43 9.23
C VAL A 302 13.99 -11.98 7.78
N LEU A 303 13.91 -10.66 7.57
CA LEU A 303 14.05 -10.03 6.26
C LEU A 303 15.54 -9.78 5.95
N PRO A 304 16.16 -10.50 5.00
CA PRO A 304 17.55 -10.25 4.63
C PRO A 304 17.68 -8.87 3.99
N ASN A 305 18.84 -8.22 4.21
CA ASN A 305 19.15 -6.91 3.64
C ASN A 305 18.14 -5.79 4.00
N TRP A 306 17.39 -5.92 5.10
CA TRP A 306 16.37 -4.94 5.49
C TRP A 306 16.91 -3.49 5.59
N ASN A 307 18.11 -3.32 6.16
CA ASN A 307 18.83 -2.03 6.18
C ASN A 307 19.03 -1.41 4.79
N PHE A 308 19.28 -2.23 3.77
CA PHE A 308 19.45 -1.75 2.39
C PHE A 308 18.14 -1.17 1.86
N PHE A 309 17.01 -1.85 2.07
CA PHE A 309 15.70 -1.36 1.62
C PHE A 309 15.28 -0.10 2.37
N LEU A 310 15.54 -0.02 3.69
CA LEU A 310 15.37 1.21 4.47
C LEU A 310 16.19 2.35 3.88
N ALA A 311 17.51 2.16 3.73
CA ALA A 311 18.41 3.16 3.17
C ALA A 311 18.00 3.60 1.75
N LEU A 312 17.55 2.66 0.91
CA LEU A 312 17.07 2.93 -0.45
C LEU A 312 15.78 3.76 -0.46
N ALA A 313 14.84 3.50 0.45
CA ALA A 313 13.62 4.30 0.56
C ALA A 313 13.94 5.77 0.91
N TYR A 314 14.84 6.01 1.86
CA TYR A 314 15.28 7.37 2.21
C TYR A 314 16.06 8.04 1.08
N PHE A 315 16.94 7.31 0.38
CA PHE A 315 17.67 7.82 -0.79
C PHE A 315 16.73 8.26 -1.92
N LYS A 316 15.73 7.42 -2.24
CA LYS A 316 14.67 7.74 -3.18
C LYS A 316 13.89 8.99 -2.77
N MET A 317 13.46 9.09 -1.51
CA MET A 317 12.72 10.27 -1.04
C MET A 317 13.56 11.55 -1.10
N ALA A 318 14.84 11.49 -0.77
CA ALA A 318 15.77 12.61 -0.92
C ALA A 318 15.97 13.01 -2.39
N GLY A 319 16.09 12.05 -3.31
CA GLY A 319 16.15 12.28 -4.76
C GLY A 319 14.88 12.93 -5.31
N ILE A 320 13.69 12.45 -4.91
CA ILE A 320 12.40 13.06 -5.26
C ILE A 320 12.33 14.51 -4.75
N ALA A 321 12.71 14.74 -3.49
CA ALA A 321 12.73 16.08 -2.90
C ALA A 321 13.68 17.03 -3.64
N GLN A 322 14.88 16.57 -4.02
CA GLN A 322 15.82 17.33 -4.83
C GLN A 322 15.23 17.67 -6.21
N GLY A 323 14.56 16.73 -6.87
CA GLY A 323 13.90 16.94 -8.16
C GLY A 323 12.66 17.87 -8.10
N VAL A 324 11.97 17.93 -6.96
CA VAL A 324 10.93 18.96 -6.70
C VAL A 324 11.56 20.34 -6.53
N TYR A 325 12.62 20.45 -5.73
CA TYR A 325 13.27 21.73 -5.47
C TYR A 325 14.00 22.29 -6.71
N SER A 326 14.66 21.44 -7.49
CA SER A 326 15.29 21.84 -8.77
C SER A 326 14.26 22.43 -9.74
N ARG A 327 13.07 21.81 -9.87
CA ARG A 327 11.97 22.38 -10.68
C ARG A 327 11.47 23.72 -10.15
N TYR A 328 11.47 23.93 -8.83
CA TYR A 328 11.16 25.23 -8.25
C TYR A 328 12.20 26.30 -8.62
N LEU A 329 13.50 25.99 -8.55
CA LEU A 329 14.56 26.92 -9.00
C LEU A 329 14.43 27.28 -10.48
N LEU A 330 13.90 26.38 -11.31
CA LEU A 330 13.63 26.60 -12.73
C LEU A 330 12.28 27.27 -13.03
N GLY A 331 11.51 27.68 -12.02
CA GLY A 331 10.18 28.29 -12.20
C GLY A 331 9.07 27.34 -12.66
N ASN A 332 9.32 26.03 -12.65
CA ASN A 332 8.41 24.95 -13.07
C ASN A 332 7.82 24.20 -11.85
N ASN A 333 7.46 24.92 -10.77
CA ASN A 333 6.90 24.32 -9.57
C ASN A 333 5.41 23.97 -9.71
N ALA A 334 5.03 22.80 -9.19
CA ALA A 334 3.63 22.38 -9.09
C ALA A 334 2.91 22.91 -7.84
N SER A 335 3.62 23.62 -6.95
CA SER A 335 3.10 24.14 -5.68
C SER A 335 3.94 25.32 -5.20
N GLU A 336 3.31 26.30 -4.55
CA GLU A 336 3.99 27.41 -3.87
C GLU A 336 4.97 26.91 -2.78
N ASN A 337 4.68 25.77 -2.15
CA ASN A 337 5.51 25.19 -1.08
C ASN A 337 6.73 24.40 -1.60
N SER A 338 6.96 24.32 -2.91
CA SER A 338 8.06 23.51 -3.48
C SER A 338 9.46 23.96 -3.03
N PHE A 339 9.64 25.22 -2.58
CA PHE A 339 10.91 25.69 -2.01
C PHE A 339 11.30 25.01 -0.69
N LEU A 340 10.32 24.54 0.09
CA LEU A 340 10.57 23.90 1.39
C LEU A 340 11.34 22.59 1.25
N PHE A 341 11.27 21.93 0.08
CA PHE A 341 11.94 20.66 -0.18
C PHE A 341 13.47 20.75 -0.11
N ALA A 342 14.09 21.92 -0.31
CA ALA A 342 15.53 22.08 -0.09
C ALA A 342 15.96 21.67 1.33
N LYS A 343 15.12 21.99 2.32
CA LYS A 343 15.41 21.74 3.74
C LYS A 343 15.23 20.28 4.15
N ILE A 344 14.72 19.42 3.27
CA ILE A 344 14.40 18.01 3.59
C ILE A 344 15.35 17.00 2.97
N VAL A 345 16.07 17.35 1.89
CA VAL A 345 16.98 16.43 1.18
C VAL A 345 18.09 15.91 2.11
N GLN A 346 18.81 16.80 2.79
CA GLN A 346 19.92 16.42 3.67
C GLN A 346 19.46 15.59 4.89
N PRO A 347 18.43 15.98 5.67
CA PRO A 347 17.94 15.15 6.77
C PRO A 347 17.48 13.75 6.35
N LEU A 348 16.88 13.61 5.16
CA LEU A 348 16.48 12.30 4.62
C LEU A 348 17.72 11.45 4.28
N ALA A 349 18.73 12.03 3.63
CA ALA A 349 19.98 11.34 3.30
C ALA A 349 20.76 10.89 4.56
N GLU A 350 20.87 11.77 5.56
CA GLU A 350 21.49 11.46 6.86
C GLU A 350 20.74 10.32 7.59
N THR A 351 19.41 10.34 7.57
CA THR A 351 18.58 9.28 8.16
C THR A 351 18.77 7.94 7.42
N GLY A 352 18.85 7.95 6.09
CA GLY A 352 19.19 6.77 5.29
C GLY A 352 20.55 6.16 5.67
N LEU A 353 21.57 7.01 5.90
CA LEU A 353 22.91 6.58 6.38
C LEU A 353 22.93 6.08 7.81
N GLN A 354 22.04 6.56 8.68
CA GLN A 354 21.89 6.04 10.04
C GLN A 354 21.22 4.67 10.03
N LEU A 355 20.16 4.51 9.24
CA LEU A 355 19.44 3.24 9.09
C LEU A 355 20.28 2.16 8.39
N SER A 356 21.14 2.53 7.43
CA SER A 356 22.03 1.58 6.77
C SER A 356 22.98 0.88 7.75
N LYS A 357 23.42 1.59 8.79
CA LYS A 357 24.33 1.13 9.86
C LYS A 357 23.63 0.52 11.07
N ARG A 358 22.30 0.46 11.09
CA ARG A 358 21.53 0.04 12.27
C ARG A 358 21.68 -1.46 12.53
N THR A 359 22.14 -1.84 13.72
CA THR A 359 22.07 -3.23 14.17
C THR A 359 20.63 -3.56 14.56
N PHE A 360 19.98 -4.47 13.83
CA PHE A 360 18.79 -5.14 14.34
C PHE A 360 19.24 -6.23 15.33
N ASN A 361 18.84 -6.09 16.60
CA ASN A 361 19.02 -7.17 17.57
C ASN A 361 18.10 -8.33 17.22
N SER A 362 18.61 -9.27 16.43
CA SER A 362 17.94 -10.53 16.05
C SER A 362 17.82 -11.51 17.22
N THR A 363 17.54 -11.02 18.43
CA THR A 363 16.91 -11.83 19.48
C THR A 363 15.50 -12.13 19.03
N SER A 364 15.34 -13.17 18.22
CA SER A 364 14.08 -13.89 18.13
C SER A 364 13.65 -14.23 19.57
N PRO A 365 12.45 -13.80 20.04
CA PRO A 365 11.86 -14.50 21.17
C PRO A 365 11.78 -15.97 20.74
N GLN A 366 12.36 -16.87 21.54
CA GLN A 366 12.45 -18.29 21.16
C GLN A 366 11.05 -18.77 20.77
N ILE A 367 10.91 -19.22 19.53
CA ILE A 367 9.64 -19.73 19.01
C ILE A 367 9.41 -21.07 19.68
N ASP A 368 8.73 -21.03 20.82
CA ASP A 368 8.08 -22.20 21.40
C ASP A 368 7.05 -22.70 20.39
N THR A 369 7.38 -23.82 19.74
CA THR A 369 6.55 -24.45 18.71
C THR A 369 5.31 -25.14 19.29
N SER A 370 5.07 -25.04 20.60
CA SER A 370 3.83 -25.52 21.24
C SER A 370 2.63 -24.57 21.03
N GLN A 371 1.98 -24.73 19.87
CA GLN A 371 0.56 -24.36 19.65
C GLN A 371 0.18 -22.87 19.84
N GLN A 372 1.11 -21.92 19.79
CA GLN A 372 0.77 -20.49 19.89
C GLN A 372 0.49 -19.88 18.51
N LEU A 373 -0.77 -19.49 18.28
CA LEU A 373 -1.26 -18.90 17.02
C LEU A 373 -0.65 -17.53 16.66
N PHE A 374 0.02 -16.86 17.61
CA PHE A 374 0.63 -15.55 17.42
C PHE A 374 1.88 -15.38 18.30
N VAL A 375 2.92 -14.73 17.78
CA VAL A 375 3.98 -14.15 18.61
C VAL A 375 3.39 -12.96 19.36
N GLN A 376 3.39 -13.01 20.69
CA GLN A 376 2.73 -12.01 21.52
C GLN A 376 3.68 -10.89 21.92
N SER A 377 3.36 -9.64 21.55
CA SER A 377 4.00 -8.46 22.12
C SER A 377 3.73 -8.37 23.62
N LYS A 378 4.52 -7.58 24.36
CA LYS A 378 4.44 -7.48 25.83
C LYS A 378 3.01 -7.18 26.31
N THR A 379 2.34 -6.22 25.66
CA THR A 379 0.94 -5.88 25.92
C THR A 379 0.00 -7.06 25.62
N GLY A 380 0.25 -7.81 24.54
CA GLY A 380 -0.51 -9.04 24.22
C GLY A 380 -0.36 -10.13 25.28
N GLN A 381 0.83 -10.30 25.86
CA GLN A 381 1.08 -11.24 26.96
C GLN A 381 0.34 -10.82 28.24
N GLU A 382 0.38 -9.53 28.58
CA GLU A 382 -0.35 -8.97 29.73
C GLU A 382 -1.88 -9.10 29.57
N VAL A 383 -2.41 -8.84 28.37
CA VAL A 383 -3.83 -9.06 28.04
C VAL A 383 -4.18 -10.54 28.10
N LEU A 384 -3.39 -11.44 27.52
CA LEU A 384 -3.63 -12.88 27.62
C LEU A 384 -3.60 -13.36 29.08
N ALA A 385 -2.69 -12.85 29.91
CA ALA A 385 -2.64 -13.18 31.33
C ALA A 385 -3.93 -12.73 32.06
N ARG A 386 -4.40 -11.51 31.80
CA ARG A 386 -5.68 -10.99 32.34
C ARG A 386 -6.88 -11.83 31.88
N VAL A 387 -6.96 -12.19 30.59
CA VAL A 387 -8.03 -13.05 30.04
C VAL A 387 -7.98 -14.45 30.67
N LYS A 388 -6.79 -15.07 30.75
CA LYS A 388 -6.60 -16.38 31.42
C LYS A 388 -7.00 -16.33 32.90
N HIS A 389 -6.72 -15.21 33.58
CA HIS A 389 -7.12 -15.00 34.97
C HIS A 389 -8.65 -14.87 35.08
N PHE A 390 -9.27 -13.99 34.28
CA PHE A 390 -10.73 -13.80 34.24
C PHE A 390 -11.47 -15.12 33.95
N MET A 391 -11.03 -15.89 32.96
CA MET A 391 -11.60 -17.20 32.64
C MET A 391 -11.50 -18.17 33.82
N LYS A 392 -10.38 -18.19 34.56
CA LYS A 392 -10.20 -19.05 35.74
C LYS A 392 -11.03 -18.62 36.95
N GLN A 393 -11.24 -17.31 37.15
CA GLN A 393 -11.96 -16.78 38.31
C GLN A 393 -13.48 -16.77 38.13
N HIS A 394 -13.98 -16.43 36.94
CA HIS A 394 -15.40 -16.13 36.74
C HIS A 394 -16.10 -17.15 35.84
N ILE A 395 -15.47 -17.58 34.74
CA ILE A 395 -16.14 -18.41 33.73
C ILE A 395 -16.07 -19.91 34.07
N LEU A 396 -14.86 -20.46 34.22
CA LEU A 396 -14.67 -21.89 34.48
C LEU A 396 -15.32 -22.39 35.79
N PRO A 397 -15.38 -21.61 36.90
CA PRO A 397 -16.13 -22.02 38.08
C PRO A 397 -17.63 -22.02 37.84
N ALA A 398 -18.18 -21.02 37.14
CA ALA A 398 -19.60 -20.95 36.79
C ALA A 398 -20.01 -22.11 35.86
N GLU A 399 -19.19 -22.46 34.87
CA GLU A 399 -19.40 -23.62 34.00
C GLU A 399 -19.39 -24.95 34.79
N LYS A 400 -18.48 -25.11 35.77
CA LYS A 400 -18.46 -26.29 36.65
C LYS A 400 -19.71 -26.39 37.52
N VAL A 401 -20.24 -25.27 38.01
CA VAL A 401 -21.53 -25.24 38.74
C VAL A 401 -22.69 -25.63 37.81
N ASN A 402 -22.72 -25.06 36.60
CA ASN A 402 -23.77 -25.34 35.61
C ASN A 402 -23.73 -26.82 35.13
N ALA A 403 -22.54 -27.40 34.95
CA ALA A 403 -22.38 -28.81 34.59
C ALA A 403 -22.75 -29.77 35.74
N ARG A 404 -22.43 -29.43 36.99
CA ARG A 404 -22.92 -30.17 38.17
C ARG A 404 -24.44 -30.14 38.27
N ASN A 405 -25.06 -28.96 38.08
CA ASN A 405 -26.52 -28.81 38.06
C ASN A 405 -27.20 -29.54 36.89
N LYS A 406 -26.45 -29.91 35.84
CA LYS A 406 -26.92 -30.72 34.70
C LYS A 406 -26.49 -32.20 34.77
N GLY A 407 -25.85 -32.65 35.86
CA GLY A 407 -25.42 -34.04 36.04
C GLY A 407 -24.27 -34.50 35.13
N ILE A 408 -23.54 -33.58 34.50
CA ILE A 408 -22.47 -33.90 33.53
C ILE A 408 -21.13 -34.03 34.25
N ASN A 409 -20.73 -35.27 34.56
CA ASN A 409 -19.53 -35.58 35.35
C ASN A 409 -18.19 -35.58 34.58
N SER A 410 -18.13 -35.10 33.33
CA SER A 410 -16.86 -34.94 32.61
C SER A 410 -16.90 -33.81 31.57
N ILE A 411 -15.94 -32.87 31.68
CA ILE A 411 -15.65 -31.83 30.67
C ILE A 411 -14.22 -32.02 30.10
N TYR A 412 -13.42 -32.94 30.64
CA TYR A 412 -12.01 -33.12 30.26
C TYR A 412 -11.76 -34.41 29.47
N ASN A 413 -12.02 -34.34 28.17
CA ASN A 413 -11.47 -35.27 27.18
C ASN A 413 -11.31 -34.58 25.81
N CYS A 414 -10.38 -33.62 25.72
CA CYS A 414 -9.96 -33.03 24.45
C CYS A 414 -8.45 -32.75 24.38
N THR A 415 -7.65 -33.77 24.71
CA THR A 415 -6.17 -33.77 24.55
C THR A 415 -5.63 -35.11 24.01
N LYS A 416 -6.45 -35.91 23.32
CA LYS A 416 -6.03 -37.16 22.65
C LYS A 416 -6.24 -37.10 21.14
N THR A 417 -5.21 -36.60 20.46
CA THR A 417 -4.70 -37.06 19.15
C THR A 417 -5.71 -37.75 18.22
N HIS A 418 -6.36 -36.96 17.35
CA HIS A 418 -6.98 -37.50 16.14
C HIS A 418 -5.89 -37.93 15.13
N LYS A 419 -5.55 -39.23 15.14
CA LYS A 419 -4.91 -39.88 13.99
C LYS A 419 -5.93 -39.92 12.85
N ILE A 420 -5.59 -39.32 11.72
CA ILE A 420 -6.35 -39.41 10.47
C ILE A 420 -6.43 -40.89 10.04
N PRO A 421 -7.61 -41.48 9.82
CA PRO A 421 -7.73 -42.83 9.30
C PRO A 421 -7.23 -42.90 7.84
N ARG A 422 -6.32 -43.83 7.55
CA ARG A 422 -5.95 -44.16 6.16
C ARG A 422 -7.11 -44.87 5.47
N ASN A 423 -7.54 -44.35 4.31
CA ASN A 423 -8.44 -45.09 3.41
C ASN A 423 -7.82 -46.45 3.03
N LYS A 424 -8.57 -47.54 3.21
CA LYS A 424 -8.33 -48.81 2.52
C LYS A 424 -9.26 -48.91 1.31
N PRO A 425 -8.81 -49.43 0.16
CA PRO A 425 -9.63 -49.54 -1.04
C PRO A 425 -10.68 -50.64 -0.91
N ASN A 426 -11.84 -50.41 -1.53
CA ASN A 426 -12.99 -51.30 -1.53
C ASN A 426 -12.78 -52.39 -2.60
N GLN A 427 -12.55 -53.65 -2.20
CA GLN A 427 -12.56 -54.79 -3.14
C GLN A 427 -13.94 -55.45 -3.14
N ARG A 428 -14.61 -55.47 -4.30
CA ARG A 428 -15.76 -56.35 -4.58
C ARG A 428 -15.53 -57.18 -5.83
N GLY A 429 -15.37 -58.49 -5.62
CA GLY A 429 -16.05 -59.54 -6.37
C GLY A 429 -15.78 -59.73 -7.87
N LYS A 430 -14.75 -60.53 -8.18
CA LYS A 430 -14.80 -61.66 -9.13
C LYS A 430 -13.94 -62.76 -8.49
N GLY A 431 -14.33 -64.02 -8.33
CA GLY A 431 -15.26 -64.84 -9.11
C GLY A 431 -14.48 -66.12 -9.46
N SER A 432 -14.63 -67.18 -8.66
CA SER A 432 -13.86 -68.43 -8.74
C SER A 432 -14.74 -69.65 -9.01
N VAL A 433 -14.07 -70.80 -9.30
CA VAL A 433 -14.62 -72.15 -9.57
C VAL A 433 -15.20 -72.26 -11.00
N LEU A 434 -14.80 -73.22 -11.88
CA LEU A 434 -13.86 -74.36 -11.80
C LEU A 434 -13.15 -74.57 -13.18
N ARG A 435 -12.39 -75.67 -13.34
CA ARG A 435 -12.01 -76.30 -14.62
C ARG A 435 -12.64 -77.69 -14.69
N LYS A 436 -13.41 -78.00 -15.73
CA LYS A 436 -13.30 -79.22 -16.55
C LYS A 436 -14.24 -79.13 -17.74
#